data_AF-A0A101J9I5-F1
#
_entry.id   AF-A0A101J9I5-F1
#
_cell.length_a   1.000
_cell.length_b   1.000
_cell.length_c   1.000
_cell.angle_alpha   90.00
_cell.angle_beta   90.00
_cell.angle_gamma   90.00
#
_symmetry.space_group_name_H-M   'P 1'
#
loop_
_entity.id
_entity.type
_entity.pdbx_description
1 polymer ?
#
loop_
_entity_poly.entity_id
_entity_poly.type
_entity_poly.pdbx_seq_one_letter_code
_entity_poly.pdbx_strand_id
1 'polypeptide(L)'
;MKIFNGLRDFISSNPKKFLFLVLFGFIVVWFLFDDYGLLKRIRMEAEHRMLVDRYRQEQQRIADNERRIGNAHNADSIEKAARERYNFRREGETLYIIRGNK
;
A
#
# COMPACT_ATOMS: atom_id res chain seq x y z
N MET A 1 -30.23 -35.56 -0.70
CA MET A 1 -30.27 -36.64 -1.71
C MET A 1 -30.82 -36.21 -3.08
N LYS A 2 -31.84 -35.32 -3.15
CA LYS A 2 -32.40 -34.85 -4.45
C LYS A 2 -31.40 -34.12 -5.36
N ILE A 3 -30.46 -33.37 -4.79
CA ILE A 3 -29.46 -32.58 -5.54
C ILE A 3 -28.50 -33.50 -6.33
N PHE A 4 -28.08 -34.61 -5.73
CA PHE A 4 -27.19 -35.60 -6.37
C PHE A 4 -27.88 -36.34 -7.52
N ASN A 5 -29.16 -36.68 -7.37
CA ASN A 5 -29.91 -37.37 -8.41
C ASN A 5 -30.15 -36.44 -9.61
N GLY A 6 -30.54 -35.18 -9.39
CA GLY A 6 -30.71 -34.20 -10.47
C GLY A 6 -29.39 -33.87 -11.20
N LEU A 7 -28.26 -33.87 -10.50
CA LEU A 7 -26.95 -33.70 -11.12
C LEU A 7 -26.57 -34.89 -12.01
N ARG A 8 -26.84 -36.12 -11.54
CA ARG A 8 -26.63 -37.35 -12.32
C ARG A 8 -27.50 -37.39 -13.57
N ASP A 9 -28.76 -37.01 -13.43
CA ASP A 9 -29.73 -36.98 -14.54
C ASP A 9 -29.36 -35.91 -15.58
N PHE A 10 -28.84 -34.76 -15.15
CA PHE A 10 -28.34 -33.71 -16.04
C PHE A 10 -27.09 -34.17 -16.83
N ILE A 11 -26.15 -34.84 -16.17
CA ILE A 11 -24.93 -35.38 -16.79
C ILE A 11 -25.28 -36.45 -17.84
N SER A 12 -26.21 -37.36 -17.52
CA SER A 12 -26.59 -38.45 -18.44
C SER A 12 -27.42 -37.97 -19.63
N SER A 13 -28.23 -36.91 -19.46
CA SER A 13 -29.10 -36.39 -20.51
C SER A 13 -28.34 -35.74 -21.66
N ASN A 14 -27.25 -35.01 -21.38
CA ASN A 14 -26.49 -34.28 -22.40
C ASN A 14 -24.99 -34.20 -22.05
N PRO A 15 -24.23 -35.30 -22.18
CA PRO A 15 -22.83 -35.37 -21.72
C PRO A 15 -21.91 -34.36 -22.43
N LYS A 16 -22.15 -34.08 -23.72
CA LYS A 16 -21.36 -33.08 -24.48
C LYS A 16 -21.53 -31.68 -23.93
N LYS A 17 -22.76 -31.26 -23.60
CA LYS A 17 -23.03 -29.92 -23.05
C LYS A 17 -22.44 -29.77 -21.65
N PHE A 18 -22.52 -30.80 -20.83
CA PHE A 18 -21.89 -30.82 -19.52
C PHE A 18 -20.36 -30.69 -19.63
N LEU A 19 -19.72 -31.43 -20.54
CA LEU A 19 -18.28 -31.30 -20.79
C LEU A 19 -17.90 -29.88 -21.23
N PHE A 20 -18.66 -29.27 -22.15
CA PHE A 20 -18.42 -27.89 -22.55
C PHE A 20 -18.59 -26.90 -21.39
N LEU A 21 -19.58 -27.09 -20.53
CA LEU A 21 -19.80 -26.24 -19.35
C LEU A 21 -18.63 -26.34 -18.36
N VAL A 22 -18.15 -27.56 -18.09
CA VAL A 22 -17.01 -27.80 -17.20
C VAL A 22 -15.74 -27.19 -17.78
N LEU A 23 -15.49 -27.41 -19.08
CA LEU A 23 -14.32 -26.84 -19.76
C LEU A 23 -14.38 -25.31 -19.78
N PHE A 24 -15.54 -24.74 -20.06
CA PHE A 24 -15.73 -23.29 -20.02
C PHE A 24 -15.51 -22.74 -18.61
N GLY A 25 -16.07 -23.38 -17.58
CA GLY A 25 -15.85 -23.00 -16.19
C GLY A 25 -14.38 -23.03 -15.81
N PHE A 26 -13.64 -24.06 -16.25
CA PHE A 26 -12.20 -24.14 -16.04
C PHE A 26 -11.45 -22.98 -16.71
N ILE A 27 -11.77 -22.65 -17.97
CA ILE A 27 -11.16 -21.53 -18.69
C ILE A 27 -11.45 -20.20 -17.99
N VAL A 28 -12.68 -19.99 -17.51
CA VAL A 28 -13.06 -18.77 -16.79
C VAL A 28 -12.29 -18.64 -15.48
N VAL A 29 -12.21 -19.72 -14.69
CA VAL A 29 -11.44 -19.72 -13.44
C VAL A 29 -9.96 -19.47 -13.73
N TRP A 30 -9.39 -20.13 -14.73
CA TRP A 30 -8.01 -19.88 -15.15
C TRP A 30 -7.81 -18.40 -15.52
N PHE A 31 -8.62 -17.85 -16.41
CA PHE A 31 -8.49 -16.46 -16.84
C PHE A 31 -8.62 -15.43 -15.70
N LEU A 32 -9.42 -15.72 -14.68
CA LEU A 32 -9.60 -14.83 -13.53
C LEU A 32 -8.41 -14.89 -12.55
N PHE A 33 -7.90 -16.09 -12.29
CA PHE A 33 -6.98 -16.37 -11.18
C PHE A 33 -5.53 -16.70 -11.59
N ASP A 34 -5.24 -16.81 -12.88
CA ASP A 34 -3.88 -17.04 -13.37
C ASP A 34 -2.93 -15.87 -13.02
N ASP A 35 -1.63 -16.09 -13.19
CA ASP A 35 -0.57 -15.13 -12.86
C ASP A 35 -0.64 -13.83 -13.68
N TYR A 36 -1.32 -13.85 -14.81
CA TYR A 36 -1.67 -12.69 -15.63
C TYR A 36 -3.18 -12.45 -15.69
N GLY A 37 -3.91 -13.07 -14.77
CA GLY A 37 -5.37 -13.00 -14.70
C GLY A 37 -5.90 -11.62 -14.31
N LEU A 38 -7.20 -11.46 -14.52
CA LEU A 38 -7.89 -10.18 -14.34
C LEU A 38 -7.73 -9.62 -12.91
N LEU A 39 -7.84 -10.48 -11.89
CA LEU A 39 -7.74 -10.08 -10.49
C LEU A 39 -6.36 -9.50 -10.17
N LYS A 40 -5.31 -10.14 -10.68
CA LYS A 40 -3.93 -9.68 -10.50
C LYS A 40 -3.71 -8.34 -11.21
N ARG A 41 -4.28 -8.15 -12.40
CA ARG A 41 -4.21 -6.85 -13.11
C ARG A 41 -4.84 -5.71 -12.32
N ILE A 42 -6.04 -5.91 -11.77
CA ILE A 42 -6.74 -4.89 -10.97
C ILE A 42 -5.91 -4.54 -9.72
N ARG A 43 -5.39 -5.55 -9.02
CA ARG A 43 -4.54 -5.35 -7.85
C ARG A 43 -3.26 -4.58 -8.18
N MET A 44 -2.54 -5.00 -9.22
CA MET A 44 -1.30 -4.33 -9.65
C MET A 44 -1.55 -2.87 -10.03
N GLU A 45 -2.67 -2.59 -10.70
CA GLU A 45 -3.03 -1.22 -11.08
C GLU A 45 -3.34 -0.34 -9.84
N ALA A 46 -4.00 -0.90 -8.82
CA ALA A 46 -4.23 -0.20 -7.56
C ALA A 46 -2.93 0.05 -6.78
N GLU A 47 -2.06 -0.96 -6.69
CA GLU A 47 -0.74 -0.85 -6.07
C GLU A 47 0.11 0.20 -6.80
N HIS A 48 0.12 0.18 -8.13
CA HIS A 48 0.84 1.15 -8.96
C HIS A 48 0.40 2.59 -8.66
N ARG A 49 -0.91 2.86 -8.64
CA ARG A 49 -1.43 4.20 -8.28
C ARG A 49 -0.97 4.65 -6.89
N MET A 50 -1.07 3.75 -5.90
CA MET A 50 -0.62 4.04 -4.53
C MET A 50 0.89 4.31 -4.46
N LEU A 51 1.70 3.58 -5.21
CA LEU A 51 3.15 3.78 -5.27
C LEU A 51 3.49 5.12 -5.93
N VAL A 52 2.82 5.49 -7.02
CA VAL A 52 3.02 6.78 -7.70
C VAL A 52 2.68 7.95 -6.78
N ASP A 53 1.57 7.87 -6.06
CA ASP A 53 1.19 8.94 -5.14
C ASP A 53 2.14 9.07 -3.96
N ARG A 54 2.59 7.94 -3.39
CA ARG A 54 3.64 7.95 -2.34
C ARG A 54 4.95 8.52 -2.87
N TYR A 55 5.37 8.13 -4.06
CA TYR A 55 6.57 8.67 -4.70
C TYR A 55 6.50 10.20 -4.81
N ARG A 56 5.37 10.73 -5.30
CA ARG A 56 5.18 12.20 -5.41
C ARG A 56 5.26 12.90 -4.05
N GLN A 57 4.62 12.34 -3.02
CA GLN A 57 4.66 12.90 -1.67
C GLN A 57 6.08 12.93 -1.09
N GLU A 58 6.84 11.85 -1.26
CA GLU A 58 8.22 11.79 -0.78
C GLU A 58 9.15 12.74 -1.56
N GLN A 59 8.98 12.87 -2.88
CA GLN A 59 9.71 13.86 -3.66
C GLN A 59 9.45 15.30 -3.19
N GLN A 60 8.20 15.62 -2.86
CA GLN A 60 7.86 16.92 -2.28
C GLN A 60 8.53 17.13 -0.92
N ARG A 61 8.51 16.11 -0.05
CA ARG A 61 9.18 16.15 1.26
C ARG A 61 10.69 16.35 1.13
N ILE A 62 11.33 15.70 0.16
CA ILE A 62 12.75 15.87 -0.12
C ILE A 62 13.02 17.33 -0.52
N ALA A 63 12.28 17.87 -1.49
CA ALA A 63 12.45 19.25 -1.94
C ALA A 63 12.25 20.27 -0.80
N ASP A 64 11.24 20.06 0.05
CA ASP A 64 11.00 20.93 1.20
C ASP A 64 12.10 20.81 2.26
N ASN A 65 12.60 19.60 2.52
CA ASN A 65 13.72 19.40 3.43
C ASN A 65 15.02 20.01 2.89
N GLU A 66 15.30 19.89 1.60
CA GLU A 66 16.44 20.54 0.96
C GLU A 66 16.39 22.06 1.12
N ARG A 67 15.22 22.69 0.90
CA ARG A 67 15.03 24.12 1.18
C ARG A 67 15.29 24.46 2.65
N ARG A 68 14.79 23.63 3.57
CA ARG A 68 15.00 23.83 5.02
C ARG A 68 16.47 23.72 5.42
N ILE A 69 17.19 22.75 4.86
CA ILE A 69 18.64 22.57 5.10
C ILE A 69 19.44 23.70 4.44
N GLY A 70 19.10 24.11 3.22
CA GLY A 70 19.73 25.25 2.56
C GLY A 70 19.61 26.54 3.38
N ASN A 71 18.48 26.73 4.07
CA ASN A 71 18.29 27.85 5.00
C ASN A 71 18.91 27.64 6.40
N ALA A 72 19.42 26.44 6.70
CA ALA A 72 20.08 26.10 7.96
C ALA A 72 21.57 26.49 8.03
N HIS A 73 22.10 27.14 6.97
CA HIS A 73 23.03 28.28 7.03
C HIS A 73 23.68 28.63 8.39
N ASN A 74 22.80 29.12 9.27
CA ASN A 74 23.19 29.80 10.49
C ASN A 74 23.32 28.79 11.63
N ALA A 75 24.50 28.69 12.23
CA ALA A 75 24.76 27.84 13.40
C ALA A 75 23.70 28.04 14.52
N ASP A 76 23.25 29.28 14.72
CA ASP A 76 22.20 29.64 15.67
C ASP A 76 20.85 28.96 15.38
N SER A 77 20.52 28.78 14.10
CA SER A 77 19.27 28.13 13.69
C SER A 77 19.31 26.62 13.92
N ILE A 78 20.48 26.00 13.77
CA ILE A 78 20.71 24.59 14.10
C ILE A 78 20.68 24.38 15.62
N GLU A 79 21.36 25.23 16.39
CA GLU A 79 21.40 25.14 17.85
C GLU A 79 19.99 25.35 18.45
N LYS A 80 19.22 26.31 17.91
CA LYS A 80 17.81 26.52 18.30
C LYS A 80 16.96 25.29 18.01
N ALA A 81 17.06 24.70 16.82
CA ALA A 81 16.29 23.51 16.46
C ALA A 81 16.67 22.29 17.33
N ALA A 82 17.96 22.13 17.64
CA ALA A 82 18.47 21.06 18.51
C ALA A 82 17.94 21.20 19.95
N ARG A 83 17.90 22.42 20.48
CA ARG A 83 17.34 22.72 21.81
C ARG A 83 15.83 22.50 21.86
N GLU A 84 15.08 23.07 20.92
CA GLU A 84 13.60 23.05 20.95
C GLU A 84 13.01 21.68 20.65
N ARG A 85 13.57 20.93 19.68
CA ARG A 85 13.00 19.64 19.26
C ARG A 85 13.57 18.45 20.00
N TYR A 86 14.84 18.51 20.38
CA TYR A 86 15.57 17.36 20.90
C TYR A 86 16.10 17.57 22.32
N ASN A 87 15.87 18.75 22.94
CA ASN A 87 16.35 19.09 24.28
C ASN A 87 17.87 18.91 24.43
N PHE A 88 18.62 19.11 23.35
CA PHE A 88 20.08 19.05 23.39
C PHE A 88 20.62 20.20 24.24
N ARG A 89 21.66 19.90 25.03
CA ARG A 89 22.34 20.84 25.92
C ARG A 89 23.84 20.60 25.84
N ARG A 90 24.63 21.63 26.16
CA ARG A 90 26.09 21.48 26.30
C ARG A 90 26.42 20.73 27.59
N GLU A 91 27.60 20.12 27.63
CA GLU A 91 28.09 19.46 28.84
C GLU A 91 28.22 20.48 29.98
N GLY A 92 27.64 20.17 31.15
CA GLY A 92 27.59 21.08 32.31
C GLY A 92 26.44 22.11 32.31
N GLU A 93 25.60 22.17 31.26
CA GLU A 93 24.45 23.10 31.19
C GLU A 93 23.22 22.51 31.91
N THR A 94 22.50 23.31 32.71
CA THR A 94 21.24 22.89 33.35
C THR A 94 20.04 23.28 32.47
N LEU A 95 19.30 22.29 31.98
CA LEU A 95 18.14 22.49 31.12
C LEU A 95 16.85 22.59 31.96
N TYR A 96 16.05 23.64 31.74
CA TYR A 96 14.75 23.83 32.37
C TYR A 96 13.63 23.59 31.36
N ILE A 97 12.83 22.55 31.57
CA ILE A 97 11.67 22.23 30.72
C ILE A 97 10.41 22.76 31.40
N ILE A 98 9.82 23.83 30.84
CA ILE A 98 8.59 24.42 31.35
C ILE A 98 7.42 23.74 30.63
N ARG A 99 6.61 22.98 31.36
CA ARG A 99 5.32 22.47 30.86
C ARG A 99 4.22 23.43 31.29
N GLY A 100 3.59 24.10 30.32
CA GLY A 100 2.35 24.81 30.59
C GLY A 100 1.24 23.81 30.88
N ASN A 101 0.58 23.92 32.03
CA ASN A 101 -0.70 23.26 32.25
C ASN A 101 -1.70 23.89 31.26
N LYS A 102 -2.10 23.12 30.25
CA LYS A 102 -3.31 23.39 29.47
C LYS A 102 -4.39 22.43 29.90
#